data_AF-A0A9P6KXW0-F1
#
_entry.id   AF-A0A9P6KXW0-F1
#
_cell.length_a   1.000
_cell.length_b   1.000
_cell.length_c   1.000
_cell.angle_alpha   90.00
_cell.angle_beta   90.00
_cell.angle_gamma   90.00
#
_symmetry.space_group_name_H-M   'P 1'
#
loop_
_entity.id
_entity.type
_entity.pdbx_description
1 polymer ?
#
loop_
_entity_poly.entity_id
_entity_poly.type
_entity_poly.pdbx_seq_one_letter_code
_entity_poly.pdbx_strand_id
1 'polypeptide(L)'
;MKEEEKIIWIQSSKNKKNCIYSRYLYRLTRTKFNWEIYRCHTKTCKGRIHIFDGKNVTPKHEHNHECLADSEITACKVREEIRSVSSTLPMTPTDIYIL
;
A
#
# COMPACT_ATOMS: atom_id res chain seq x y z
N MET A 1 -25.70 -6.33 -5.15
CA MET A 1 -24.58 -7.09 -4.55
C MET A 1 -23.45 -6.11 -4.30
N LYS A 2 -23.04 -5.89 -3.05
CA LYS A 2 -21.89 -5.01 -2.77
C LYS A 2 -20.64 -5.82 -3.11
N GLU A 3 -19.95 -5.48 -4.18
CA GLU A 3 -18.60 -6.02 -4.42
C GLU A 3 -17.76 -5.72 -3.18
N GLU A 4 -17.20 -6.75 -2.57
CA GLU A 4 -16.29 -6.58 -1.45
C GLU A 4 -15.04 -5.86 -1.97
N GLU A 5 -14.91 -4.58 -1.65
CA GLU A 5 -13.76 -3.78 -2.06
C GLU A 5 -12.48 -4.39 -1.46
N LYS A 6 -11.66 -5.00 -2.32
CA LYS A 6 -10.44 -5.70 -1.91
C LYS A 6 -9.34 -4.71 -1.50
N ILE A 7 -8.71 -4.96 -0.36
CA ILE A 7 -7.49 -4.25 0.06
C ILE A 7 -6.29 -4.81 -0.71
N ILE A 8 -5.49 -3.93 -1.30
CA ILE A 8 -4.21 -4.29 -1.91
C ILE A 8 -3.12 -3.73 -1.00
N TRP A 9 -2.38 -4.62 -0.34
CA TRP A 9 -1.26 -4.24 0.53
C TRP A 9 -0.03 -3.89 -0.30
N ILE A 10 0.64 -2.79 0.05
CA ILE A 10 1.83 -2.30 -0.63
C ILE A 10 2.85 -1.87 0.42
N GLN A 11 4.11 -2.26 0.25
CA GLN A 11 5.18 -1.80 1.11
C GLN A 11 5.94 -0.64 0.45
N SER A 12 6.02 0.50 1.14
CA SER A 12 6.89 1.60 0.69
C SER A 12 8.36 1.21 0.75
N SER A 13 9.21 1.86 -0.05
CA SER A 13 10.68 1.70 -0.05
C SER A 13 11.33 1.83 1.35
N LYS A 14 10.67 2.50 2.30
CA LYS A 14 11.11 2.61 3.71
C LYS A 14 10.44 1.60 4.64
N ASN A 15 10.00 0.46 4.11
CA ASN A 15 9.29 -0.60 4.83
C ASN A 15 8.01 -0.15 5.56
N LYS A 16 7.39 0.95 5.11
CA LYS A 16 6.13 1.45 5.67
C LYS A 16 4.96 0.72 5.04
N LYS A 17 4.02 0.25 5.86
CA LYS A 17 2.75 -0.34 5.40
C LYS A 17 1.88 0.73 4.73
N ASN A 18 1.60 0.53 3.45
CA ASN A 18 0.62 1.27 2.68
C ASN A 18 -0.43 0.29 2.15
N CYS A 19 -1.55 0.80 1.69
CA CYS A 19 -2.55 -0.01 1.00
C CYS A 19 -3.32 0.81 -0.01
N ILE A 20 -3.89 0.13 -1.01
CA ILE A 20 -4.92 0.67 -1.88
C ILE A 20 -6.26 0.07 -1.46
N TYR A 21 -7.26 0.94 -1.29
CA TYR A 21 -8.64 0.56 -1.00
C TYR A 21 -9.58 1.52 -1.72
N SER A 22 -10.64 1.00 -2.34
CA SER A 22 -11.55 1.80 -3.19
C SER A 22 -10.77 2.67 -4.20
N ARG A 23 -9.70 2.11 -4.78
CA ARG A 23 -8.80 2.80 -5.73
C ARG A 23 -8.09 4.06 -5.19
N TYR A 24 -8.03 4.25 -3.87
CA TYR A 24 -7.25 5.31 -3.23
C TYR A 24 -6.02 4.73 -2.52
N LEU A 25 -4.88 5.42 -2.61
CA LEU A 25 -3.67 5.04 -1.89
C LEU A 25 -3.68 5.65 -0.49
N TYR A 26 -3.48 4.80 0.51
CA TYR A 26 -3.35 5.20 1.90
C TYR A 26 -2.02 4.79 2.51
N ARG A 27 -1.59 5.57 3.50
CA ARG A 27 -0.40 5.34 4.33
C ARG A 27 -0.79 5.05 5.77
N LEU A 28 -0.19 4.03 6.36
CA LEU A 28 -0.36 3.78 7.80
C LEU A 28 0.14 4.98 8.58
N THR A 29 -0.72 5.51 9.44
CA THR A 29 -0.37 6.65 10.30
C THR A 29 -0.29 6.25 11.76
N ARG A 30 -1.19 5.37 12.21
CA ARG A 30 -1.25 4.96 13.61
C ARG A 30 -1.79 3.55 13.74
N THR A 31 -1.22 2.79 14.65
CA THR A 31 -1.72 1.51 15.15
C THR A 31 -2.24 1.69 16.57
N LYS A 32 -3.38 1.10 16.91
CA LYS A 32 -3.97 1.14 18.24
C LYS A 32 -4.71 -0.16 18.53
N PHE A 33 -4.17 -1.01 19.41
CA PHE A 33 -4.68 -2.35 19.66
C PHE A 33 -4.89 -3.10 18.32
N ASN A 34 -6.13 -3.44 17.98
CA ASN A 34 -6.49 -4.15 16.74
C ASN A 34 -6.90 -3.21 15.60
N TRP A 35 -6.75 -1.89 15.78
CA TRP A 35 -7.07 -0.89 14.78
C TRP A 35 -5.81 -0.35 14.11
N GLU A 36 -5.79 -0.36 12.80
CA GLU A 36 -4.82 0.35 11.98
C GLU A 36 -5.51 1.55 11.30
N ILE A 37 -4.98 2.75 11.50
CA ILE A 37 -5.51 4.00 10.95
C ILE A 37 -4.62 4.43 9.78
N TYR A 38 -5.22 4.48 8.61
CA TYR A 38 -4.59 4.87 7.37
C TYR A 38 -5.14 6.22 6.89
N ARG A 39 -4.26 7.09 6.42
CA ARG A 39 -4.62 8.39 5.83
C ARG A 39 -4.33 8.37 4.35
N CYS A 40 -5.11 9.09 3.56
CA CYS A 40 -4.83 9.27 2.14
C CYS A 40 -3.38 9.77 1.95
N HIS A 41 -2.74 9.28 0.89
CA HIS A 41 -1.37 9.63 0.56
C HIS A 41 -1.25 11.09 0.08
N THR A 42 -2.28 11.62 -0.57
CA THR A 42 -2.34 12.99 -1.07
C THR A 42 -2.33 13.99 0.08
N LYS A 43 -1.39 14.95 0.07
CA LYS A 43 -1.11 15.87 1.20
C LYS A 43 -2.32 16.68 1.67
N THR A 44 -3.19 17.09 0.75
CA THR A 44 -4.37 17.94 1.01
C THR A 44 -5.65 17.13 1.23
N CYS A 45 -5.60 15.81 1.06
CA CYS A 45 -6.76 14.95 1.20
C CYS A 45 -6.95 14.52 2.65
N LYS A 46 -8.19 14.66 3.14
CA LYS A 46 -8.57 14.26 4.50
C LYS A 46 -9.17 12.86 4.57
N GLY A 47 -9.29 12.14 3.45
CA GLY A 47 -9.77 10.76 3.39
C GLY A 47 -8.94 9.84 4.28
N ARG A 48 -9.63 8.97 5.01
CA ARG A 48 -9.04 7.99 5.94
C ARG A 48 -9.77 6.67 5.84
N ILE A 49 -9.08 5.60 6.22
CA ILE A 49 -9.72 4.31 6.47
C ILE A 49 -9.20 3.78 7.80
N HIS A 50 -10.08 3.11 8.52
CA HIS A 50 -9.74 2.35 9.71
C HIS A 50 -9.86 0.88 9.37
N ILE A 51 -8.82 0.10 9.62
CA ILE A 51 -8.82 -1.34 9.38
C ILE A 51 -8.81 -2.02 10.75
N PHE A 52 -9.83 -2.81 11.04
CA PHE A 52 -9.90 -3.62 12.25
C PHE A 52 -9.52 -5.06 11.92
N ASP A 53 -8.57 -5.60 12.69
CA ASP A 53 -8.08 -6.98 12.57
C ASP A 53 -7.61 -7.34 11.14
N GLY A 54 -7.05 -6.37 10.43
CA GLY A 54 -6.52 -6.53 9.07
C GLY A 54 -7.56 -6.82 7.97
N LYS A 55 -8.86 -6.90 8.31
CA LYS A 55 -9.91 -7.34 7.39
C LYS A 55 -11.05 -6.34 7.26
N ASN A 56 -11.50 -5.77 8.37
CA ASN A 56 -12.70 -4.93 8.38
C ASN A 56 -12.34 -3.47 8.10
N VAL A 57 -12.62 -2.99 6.90
CA VAL A 57 -12.33 -1.61 6.50
C VAL A 57 -13.53 -0.71 6.76
N THR A 58 -13.29 0.39 7.46
CA THR A 58 -14.27 1.46 7.65
C THR A 58 -13.72 2.76 7.04
N PRO A 59 -14.22 3.19 5.88
CA PRO A 59 -13.86 4.49 5.32
C PRO A 59 -14.38 5.63 6.19
N LYS A 60 -13.61 6.71 6.23
CA LYS A 60 -13.85 7.93 7.01
C LYS A 60 -13.47 9.13 6.14
N HIS A 61 -14.41 10.07 6.02
CA HIS A 61 -14.30 11.27 5.18
C HIS A 61 -14.21 10.98 3.68
N GLU A 62 -14.78 11.88 2.89
CA GLU A 62 -14.70 11.85 1.43
C GLU A 62 -13.32 12.31 0.95
N HIS A 63 -12.96 11.88 -0.26
CA HIS A 63 -11.77 12.34 -0.96
C HIS A 63 -12.10 13.59 -1.77
N ASN A 64 -11.13 14.50 -1.85
CA ASN A 64 -11.23 15.73 -2.64
C ASN A 64 -10.43 15.66 -3.95
N HIS A 65 -10.12 14.45 -4.40
CA HIS A 65 -9.42 14.19 -5.65
C HIS A 65 -9.94 12.90 -6.27
N GLU A 66 -9.65 12.73 -7.55
CA GLU A 66 -10.01 11.54 -8.30
C GLU A 66 -9.27 10.31 -7.77
N CYS A 67 -9.92 9.15 -7.92
CA CYS A 67 -9.33 7.86 -7.57
C CYS A 67 -8.25 7.47 -8.59
N LEU A 68 -7.40 6.50 -8.22
CA LEU A 68 -6.34 6.01 -9.09
C LEU A 68 -6.90 5.33 -10.34
N ALA A 69 -6.26 5.57 -11.47
CA ALA A 69 -6.52 4.85 -12.71
C ALA A 69 -5.99 3.40 -12.64
N ASP A 70 -6.47 2.52 -13.54
CA ASP A 70 -6.05 1.11 -13.55
C ASP A 70 -4.55 0.95 -13.80
N SER A 71 -3.99 1.83 -14.64
CA SER A 71 -2.56 1.89 -14.92
C SER A 71 -1.75 2.17 -13.65
N GLU A 72 -2.22 3.07 -12.79
CA GLU A 72 -1.54 3.44 -11.54
C GLU A 72 -1.61 2.30 -10.51
N ILE A 73 -2.77 1.65 -10.37
CA ILE A 73 -2.93 0.49 -9.51
C ILE A 73 -2.01 -0.65 -9.97
N THR A 74 -1.92 -0.87 -11.29
CA THR A 74 -1.05 -1.89 -11.89
C THR A 74 0.42 -1.56 -11.64
N ALA A 75 0.83 -0.31 -11.84
CA ALA A 75 2.19 0.13 -11.54
C ALA A 75 2.57 -0.09 -10.07
N CYS A 76 1.64 0.15 -9.14
CA CYS A 76 1.83 -0.15 -7.72
C CYS A 76 2.03 -1.64 -7.46
N LYS A 77 1.23 -2.51 -8.08
CA LYS A 77 1.37 -3.98 -7.94
C LYS A 77 2.69 -4.49 -8.49
N VAL A 78 3.04 -4.07 -9.70
CA VAL A 78 4.30 -4.49 -10.37
C VAL A 78 5.51 -4.09 -9.53
N ARG A 79 5.50 -2.88 -8.94
CA ARG A 79 6.59 -2.44 -8.04
C ARG A 79 6.71 -3.30 -6.79
N GLU A 80 5.58 -3.71 -6.21
CA GLU A 80 5.58 -4.61 -5.05
C GLU A 80 6.12 -6.00 -5.44
N GLU A 81 5.73 -6.51 -6.60
CA GLU A 81 6.20 -7.79 -7.13
C GLU A 81 7.71 -7.79 -7.38
N ILE A 82 8.23 -6.81 -8.12
CA ILE A 82 9.68 -6.65 -8.37
C ILE A 82 10.46 -6.60 -7.07
N ARG A 83 9.95 -5.87 -6.08
CA ARG A 83 10.55 -5.77 -4.75
C ARG A 83 10.57 -7.13 -4.04
N SER A 84 9.45 -7.85 -4.05
CA SER A 84 9.35 -9.17 -3.41
C SER A 84 10.38 -10.15 -4.00
N VAL A 85 10.53 -10.14 -5.34
CA VAL A 85 11.55 -10.95 -6.05
C VAL A 85 12.96 -10.50 -5.70
N SER A 86 13.21 -9.19 -5.66
CA SER A 86 14.55 -8.67 -5.31
C SER A 86 14.95 -9.03 -3.87
N SER A 87 13.99 -9.18 -2.95
CA SER A 87 14.26 -9.57 -1.56
C SER A 87 14.59 -11.05 -1.39
N THR A 88 14.28 -11.91 -2.37
CA THR A 88 14.55 -13.35 -2.33
C THR A 88 15.81 -13.75 -3.09
N LEU A 89 16.40 -12.85 -3.87
CA LEU A 89 17.68 -13.10 -4.53
C LEU A 89 18.82 -13.06 -3.49
N PRO A 90 19.61 -14.14 -3.34
CA PRO A 90 20.80 -14.09 -2.49
C PRO A 90 21.78 -13.08 -3.12
N MET A 91 22.17 -12.06 -2.35
CA MET A 91 23.30 -11.20 -2.73
C MET A 91 24.57 -12.05 -2.64
N THR A 92 25.01 -12.60 -3.77
CA THR A 92 26.31 -13.26 -3.87
C THR A 92 27.39 -12.20 -4.12
N PRO A 93 28.41 -12.04 -3.25
CA PRO A 93 29.47 -11.05 -3.44
C PRO A 93 30.55 -11.50 -4.44
N THR A 94 30.18 -12.16 -5.55
CA THR A 94 31.13 -13.03 -6.28
C THR A 94 31.50 -12.61 -7.70
N ASP A 95 31.31 -11.35 -8.13
CA ASP A 95 31.67 -10.95 -9.51
C ASP A 95 32.54 -9.68 -9.61
N ILE A 96 33.49 -9.47 -8.69
CA ILE A 96 34.59 -8.51 -8.91
C ILE A 96 35.92 -9.12 -8.48
N TYR A 97 36.32 -10.21 -9.14
CA TYR A 97 37.73 -10.52 -9.36
C TYR A 97 37.89 -10.76 -10.85
N ILE A 98 38.11 -9.68 -11.60
CA ILE A 98 38.72 -9.78 -12.93
C ILE A 98 40.22 -9.80 -12.68
N LEU A 99 40.82 -10.99 -12.83
CA LEU A 99 42.27 -11.20 -12.88
C LEU A 99 42.89 -10.50 -14.09
#